data_AF-A0A7J7PRZ5-F1
#
_entry.id   AF-A0A7J7PRZ5-F1
#
_cell.length_a   1.000
_cell.length_b   1.000
_cell.length_c   1.000
_cell.angle_alpha   90.00
_cell.angle_beta   90.00
_cell.angle_gamma   90.00
#
_symmetry.space_group_name_H-M   'P 1'
#
loop_
_entity.id
_entity.type
_entity.pdbx_description
1 polymer ?
#
loop_
_entity_poly.entity_id
_entity_poly.type
_entity_poly.pdbx_seq_one_letter_code
_entity_poly.pdbx_strand_id
1 'polypeptide(L)'
;MCQVGMILFNIGLTYGFTALGDMTGSTLPTSFLPVSYAPGSPFYSFAGGIALTMVTVFSVGFLATKAEPALNVLGQTVETLSNRKFTKRLLVYAVCAGVAVGMCAGASKILFELPLLYFILAKYAVACGLTLVAKEAITAVAWDSAGVTTGPVTVPFVMSIGVGFSKAVGAAEGFGMLTIMSVAPIISVLLTSLLRKPVKRAAVELARLSKMSLSKMSRRSNNVVTAYSNTSESNSSQRRDTVIDFAAELANNPNWSPSLGRASPALESSAGGSAGQLARVSRGMSRTSRPLQPIGEHPAERTAAAAAASGESAGISRLALASAPLTGYATRQARDAAQVGSSNQQ
;
A
#
# COMPACT_ATOMS: atom_id res chain seq x y z
N MET A 1 3.02 6.90 34.20
CA MET A 1 3.30 5.71 33.35
C MET A 1 3.63 6.09 31.90
N CYS A 2 2.79 6.85 31.18
CA CYS A 2 3.07 7.25 29.78
C CYS A 2 4.41 7.99 29.60
N GLN A 3 4.73 8.94 30.48
CA GLN A 3 5.98 9.71 30.39
C GLN A 3 7.24 8.86 30.60
N VAL A 4 7.19 7.88 31.51
CA VAL A 4 8.28 6.91 31.71
C VAL A 4 8.47 6.06 30.45
N GLY A 5 7.37 5.62 29.82
CA GLY A 5 7.42 4.92 28.53
C GLY A 5 8.03 5.77 27.42
N MET A 6 7.66 7.05 27.34
CA MET A 6 8.24 8.00 26.37
C MET A 6 9.73 8.25 26.61
N ILE A 7 10.16 8.35 27.86
CA ILE A 7 11.59 8.50 28.21
C ILE A 7 12.36 7.24 27.80
N LEU A 8 11.86 6.05 28.17
CA LEU A 8 12.51 4.78 27.82
C LEU A 8 12.58 4.59 26.29
N PHE A 9 11.53 4.97 25.58
CA PHE A 9 11.50 4.95 24.11
C PHE A 9 12.53 5.91 23.52
N ASN A 10 12.62 7.15 24.02
CA ASN A 10 13.58 8.13 23.53
C ASN A 10 15.05 7.70 23.80
N ILE A 11 15.32 7.08 24.95
CA ILE A 11 16.61 6.44 25.25
C ILE A 11 16.91 5.35 24.22
N GLY A 12 15.95 4.46 23.94
CA GLY A 12 16.09 3.42 22.92
C GLY A 12 16.36 3.97 21.52
N LEU A 13 15.74 5.09 21.15
CA LEU A 13 15.99 5.76 19.86
C LEU A 13 17.39 6.38 19.78
N THR A 14 17.83 7.01 20.86
CA THR A 14 19.13 7.67 20.93
C THR A 14 20.26 6.66 20.89
N TYR A 15 20.24 5.64 21.75
CA TYR A 15 21.33 4.67 21.84
C TYR A 15 21.23 3.51 20.85
N GLY A 16 20.02 3.23 20.33
CA GLY A 16 19.80 2.18 19.33
C GLY A 16 19.79 2.74 17.90
N PHE A 17 18.72 3.45 17.54
CA PHE A 17 18.48 3.87 16.15
C PHE A 17 19.52 4.88 15.63
N THR A 18 19.85 5.90 16.42
CA THR A 18 20.84 6.91 16.00
C THR A 18 22.21 6.27 15.78
N ALA A 19 22.63 5.39 16.69
CA ALA A 19 23.88 4.62 16.55
C ALA A 19 23.90 3.75 15.28
N LEU A 20 22.79 3.06 14.97
CA LEU A 20 22.66 2.31 13.71
C LEU A 20 22.74 3.23 12.48
N GLY A 21 22.16 4.42 12.56
CA GLY A 21 22.25 5.44 11.52
C GLY A 21 23.69 5.91 11.31
N ASP A 22 24.45 6.14 12.39
CA ASP A 22 25.85 6.59 12.33
C ASP A 22 26.77 5.51 11.74
N MET A 23 26.57 4.25 12.13
CA MET A 23 27.28 3.11 11.55
C MET A 23 26.97 2.97 10.05
N THR A 24 25.69 3.08 9.68
CA THR A 24 25.26 3.00 8.28
C THR A 24 25.82 4.17 7.46
N GLY A 25 25.75 5.39 8.01
CA GLY A 25 26.21 6.61 7.36
C GLY A 25 27.72 6.66 7.16
N SER A 26 28.51 6.11 8.10
CA SER A 26 29.97 6.06 7.98
C SER A 26 30.46 4.91 7.11
N THR A 27 29.75 3.78 7.09
CA THR A 27 30.16 2.56 6.37
C THR A 27 29.74 2.58 4.90
N LEU A 28 28.53 3.03 4.57
CA LEU A 28 28.04 2.94 3.18
C LEU A 28 28.92 3.70 2.16
N PRO A 29 29.41 4.92 2.44
CA PRO A 29 30.30 5.62 1.51
C PRO A 29 31.60 4.85 1.22
N THR A 30 32.11 4.07 2.19
CA THR A 30 33.34 3.26 2.03
C THR A 30 33.20 2.16 0.98
N SER A 31 31.97 1.87 0.53
CA SER A 31 31.72 0.88 -0.52
C SER A 31 32.19 1.36 -1.90
N PHE A 32 32.28 2.66 -2.14
CA PHE A 32 32.66 3.23 -3.45
C PHE A 32 33.59 4.45 -3.38
N LEU A 33 33.78 5.07 -2.20
CA LEU A 33 34.70 6.19 -1.98
C LEU A 33 35.84 5.79 -1.04
N PRO A 34 37.09 6.21 -1.33
CA PRO A 34 38.17 6.14 -0.37
C PRO A 34 37.93 7.18 0.73
N VAL A 35 37.92 6.74 1.99
CA VAL A 35 37.74 7.63 3.15
C VAL A 35 38.89 7.48 4.13
N SER A 36 39.31 8.58 4.76
CA SER A 36 40.50 8.61 5.63
C SER A 36 40.39 7.76 6.89
N TYR A 37 39.16 7.48 7.35
CA TYR A 37 38.90 6.74 8.58
C TYR A 37 38.69 5.23 8.38
N ALA A 38 38.65 4.74 7.14
CA ALA A 38 38.46 3.31 6.83
C ALA A 38 39.59 2.81 5.90
N PRO A 39 40.68 2.26 6.48
CA PRO A 39 41.76 1.65 5.71
C PRO A 39 41.22 0.51 4.84
N GLY A 40 41.58 0.49 3.55
CA GLY A 40 41.13 -0.53 2.59
C GLY A 40 39.86 -0.17 1.80
N SER A 41 39.33 1.05 1.96
CA SER A 41 38.29 1.60 1.09
C SER A 41 38.88 2.12 -0.24
N PRO A 42 38.15 2.02 -1.38
CA PRO A 42 36.81 1.46 -1.54
C PRO A 42 36.78 -0.07 -1.62
N PHE A 43 35.77 -0.70 -0.98
CA PHE A 43 35.63 -2.17 -0.94
C PHE A 43 35.09 -2.79 -2.24
N TYR A 44 34.36 -2.03 -3.05
CA TYR A 44 33.76 -2.49 -4.30
C TYR A 44 34.11 -1.56 -5.46
N SER A 45 33.79 -1.98 -6.69
CA SER A 45 33.87 -1.11 -7.86
C SER A 45 32.94 0.10 -7.70
N PHE A 46 33.29 1.24 -8.27
CA PHE A 46 32.54 2.50 -8.12
C PHE A 46 31.04 2.34 -8.39
N ALA A 47 30.68 1.75 -9.54
CA ALA A 47 29.29 1.50 -9.90
C ALA A 47 28.60 0.48 -8.98
N GLY A 48 29.31 -0.58 -8.58
CA GLY A 48 28.78 -1.61 -7.69
C GLY A 48 28.52 -1.09 -6.27
N GLY A 49 29.44 -0.29 -5.73
CA GLY A 49 29.30 0.32 -4.41
C GLY A 49 28.20 1.37 -4.38
N ILE A 50 28.04 2.22 -5.40
CA ILE A 50 26.90 3.15 -5.49
C ILE A 50 25.57 2.38 -5.54
N ALA A 51 25.48 1.33 -6.36
CA ALA A 51 24.28 0.52 -6.45
C ALA A 51 23.94 -0.13 -5.10
N LEU A 52 24.92 -0.68 -4.40
CA LEU A 52 24.77 -1.25 -3.06
C LEU A 52 24.29 -0.20 -2.06
N THR A 53 24.89 0.99 -2.06
CA THR A 53 24.47 2.10 -1.22
C THR A 53 23.03 2.51 -1.48
N MET A 54 22.63 2.64 -2.75
CA MET A 54 21.25 3.01 -3.11
C MET A 54 20.24 1.95 -2.70
N VAL A 55 20.53 0.67 -2.93
CA VAL A 55 19.65 -0.44 -2.51
C VAL A 55 19.52 -0.50 -0.99
N THR A 56 20.61 -0.27 -0.27
CA THR A 56 20.61 -0.27 1.20
C THR A 56 19.80 0.90 1.75
N VAL A 57 20.08 2.12 1.28
CA VAL A 57 19.36 3.33 1.68
C VAL A 57 17.86 3.23 1.33
N PHE A 58 17.52 2.68 0.16
CA PHE A 58 16.14 2.40 -0.21
C PHE A 58 15.46 1.47 0.79
N SER A 59 16.08 0.31 1.05
CA SER A 59 15.52 -0.74 1.90
C SER A 59 15.34 -0.27 3.33
N VAL A 60 16.36 0.42 3.86
CA VAL A 60 16.34 0.94 5.22
C VAL A 60 15.31 2.07 5.34
N GLY A 61 15.23 2.99 4.37
CA GLY A 61 14.19 4.04 4.38
C GLY A 61 12.77 3.46 4.36
N PHE A 62 12.54 2.42 3.55
CA PHE A 62 11.27 1.69 3.52
C PHE A 62 10.93 1.05 4.88
N LEU A 63 11.90 0.34 5.48
CA LEU A 63 11.71 -0.38 6.74
C LEU A 63 11.56 0.55 7.94
N ALA A 64 12.36 1.62 8.02
CA ALA A 64 12.26 2.64 9.07
C ALA A 64 10.87 3.30 9.06
N THR A 65 10.39 3.68 7.87
CA THR A 65 9.04 4.25 7.71
C THR A 65 7.95 3.27 8.08
N LYS A 66 8.11 1.98 7.74
CA LYS A 66 7.14 0.94 8.11
C LYS A 66 7.10 0.70 9.62
N ALA A 67 8.22 0.91 10.31
CA ALA A 67 8.32 0.79 11.76
C ALA A 67 7.70 1.99 12.51
N GLU A 68 7.36 3.09 11.82
CA GLU A 68 6.76 4.26 12.46
C GLU A 68 5.35 3.95 13.01
N PRO A 69 5.16 4.05 14.34
CA PRO A 69 3.86 3.78 14.95
C PRO A 69 2.83 4.84 14.53
N ALA A 70 3.25 6.10 14.36
CA ALA A 70 2.37 7.19 13.95
C ALA A 70 1.78 6.95 12.55
N LEU A 71 2.55 6.39 11.62
CA LEU A 71 2.07 6.03 10.28
C LEU A 71 1.02 4.92 10.32
N ASN A 72 1.23 3.95 11.21
CA ASN A 72 0.30 2.86 11.43
C ASN A 72 -1.07 3.35 11.94
N VAL A 73 -1.05 4.34 12.86
CA VAL A 73 -2.26 4.98 13.40
C VAL A 73 -2.94 5.84 12.33
N LEU A 74 -2.19 6.68 11.60
CA LEU A 74 -2.73 7.48 10.50
C LEU A 74 -3.45 6.59 9.47
N GLY A 75 -2.85 5.46 9.10
CA GLY A 75 -3.48 4.51 8.18
C GLY A 75 -4.81 3.93 8.69
N GLN A 76 -4.96 3.70 10.00
CA GLN A 76 -6.22 3.25 10.60
C GLN A 76 -7.28 4.36 10.59
N THR A 77 -6.88 5.59 10.90
CA THR A 77 -7.76 6.75 10.86
C THR A 77 -8.28 6.98 9.44
N VAL A 78 -7.38 6.95 8.45
CA VAL A 78 -7.76 7.12 7.04
C VAL A 78 -8.68 5.99 6.56
N GLU A 79 -8.42 4.74 6.95
CA GLU A 79 -9.29 3.62 6.56
C GLU A 79 -10.71 3.76 7.14
N THR A 80 -10.81 4.19 8.39
CA THR A 80 -12.09 4.43 9.08
C THR A 80 -12.85 5.58 8.43
N LEU A 81 -12.21 6.74 8.22
CA LEU A 81 -12.83 7.92 7.62
C LEU A 81 -13.18 7.71 6.14
N SER A 82 -12.43 6.86 5.43
CA SER A 82 -12.66 6.57 4.01
C SER A 82 -13.73 5.50 3.76
N ASN A 83 -14.40 4.98 4.79
CA ASN A 83 -15.31 3.83 4.67
C ASN A 83 -14.62 2.64 3.96
N ARG A 84 -13.38 2.33 4.34
CA ARG A 84 -12.50 1.32 3.69
C ARG A 84 -12.23 1.52 2.20
N LYS A 85 -12.62 2.65 1.60
CA LYS A 85 -12.28 2.94 0.20
C LYS A 85 -10.78 3.09 0.02
N PHE A 86 -10.06 3.56 1.04
CA PHE A 86 -8.60 3.65 1.08
C PHE A 86 -8.08 2.81 2.24
N THR A 87 -7.46 1.68 1.95
CA THR A 87 -7.03 0.71 2.96
C THR A 87 -5.75 1.17 3.65
N LYS A 88 -5.62 0.90 4.96
CA LYS A 88 -4.41 1.15 5.74
C LYS A 88 -3.15 0.67 5.04
N ARG A 89 -3.14 -0.59 4.58
CA ARG A 89 -1.99 -1.21 3.91
C ARG A 89 -1.55 -0.41 2.68
N LEU A 90 -2.50 0.09 1.89
CA LEU A 90 -2.20 0.87 0.69
C LEU A 90 -1.55 2.21 1.06
N LEU A 91 -2.07 2.90 2.08
CA LEU A 91 -1.45 4.15 2.56
C LEU A 91 -0.02 3.91 3.01
N VAL A 92 0.17 2.93 3.90
CA VAL A 92 1.47 2.65 4.52
C VAL A 92 2.49 2.31 3.43
N TYR A 93 2.16 1.40 2.50
CA TYR A 93 3.08 1.04 1.43
C TYR A 93 3.37 2.20 0.46
N ALA A 94 2.39 3.05 0.15
CA ALA A 94 2.60 4.23 -0.68
C ALA A 94 3.58 5.21 -0.01
N VAL A 95 3.39 5.46 1.29
CA VAL A 95 4.28 6.34 2.08
C VAL A 95 5.69 5.74 2.18
N CYS A 96 5.82 4.45 2.52
CA CYS A 96 7.12 3.76 2.59
C CYS A 96 7.88 3.80 1.26
N ALA A 97 7.20 3.56 0.13
CA ALA A 97 7.81 3.65 -1.19
C ALA A 97 8.26 5.08 -1.52
N GLY A 98 7.44 6.08 -1.18
CA GLY A 98 7.80 7.49 -1.36
C GLY A 98 9.05 7.86 -0.56
N VAL A 99 9.11 7.50 0.72
CA VAL A 99 10.28 7.72 1.56
C VAL A 99 11.52 7.01 1.01
N ALA A 100 11.42 5.74 0.61
CA ALA A 100 12.54 4.97 0.09
C ALA A 100 13.16 5.61 -1.17
N VAL A 101 12.32 6.06 -2.10
CA VAL A 101 12.78 6.80 -3.29
C VAL A 101 13.34 8.18 -2.90
N GLY A 102 12.70 8.86 -1.95
CA GLY A 102 13.16 10.14 -1.41
C GLY A 102 14.54 10.05 -0.77
N MET A 103 14.80 8.98 -0.02
CA MET A 103 16.06 8.61 0.59
C MET A 103 17.17 8.42 -0.47
N CYS A 104 16.89 7.67 -1.54
CA CYS A 104 17.85 7.51 -2.64
C CYS A 104 18.16 8.83 -3.35
N ALA A 105 17.13 9.66 -3.59
CA ALA A 105 17.33 10.98 -4.17
C ALA A 105 18.15 11.90 -3.23
N GLY A 106 17.90 11.83 -1.93
CA GLY A 106 18.64 12.57 -0.91
C GLY A 106 20.10 12.12 -0.79
N ALA A 107 20.34 10.81 -0.83
CA ALA A 107 21.68 10.23 -0.93
C ALA A 107 22.40 10.73 -2.18
N SER A 108 21.75 10.64 -3.34
CA SER A 108 22.31 11.11 -4.62
C SER A 108 22.69 12.59 -4.55
N LYS A 109 21.86 13.44 -3.92
CA LYS A 109 22.21 14.86 -3.72
C LYS A 109 23.51 15.04 -2.95
N ILE A 110 23.72 14.27 -1.87
CA ILE A 110 24.93 14.42 -1.05
C ILE A 110 26.14 13.84 -1.79
N LEU A 111 25.99 12.68 -2.42
CA LEU A 111 27.08 11.98 -3.10
C LEU A 111 27.60 12.72 -4.34
N PHE A 112 26.73 13.45 -5.04
CA PHE A 112 27.07 14.20 -6.24
C PHE A 112 27.10 15.72 -6.02
N GLU A 113 27.07 16.19 -4.77
CA GLU A 113 27.09 17.61 -4.38
C GLU A 113 26.07 18.49 -5.14
N LEU A 114 24.88 17.94 -5.38
CA LEU A 114 23.87 18.64 -6.17
C LEU A 114 23.23 19.79 -5.37
N PRO A 115 22.86 20.90 -6.04
CA PRO A 115 22.24 22.03 -5.39
C PRO A 115 20.85 21.67 -4.83
N LEU A 116 20.70 21.77 -3.50
CA LEU A 116 19.49 21.38 -2.76
C LEU A 116 18.22 22.09 -3.25
N LEU A 117 18.34 23.38 -3.59
CA LEU A 117 17.21 24.23 -3.96
C LEU A 117 16.45 23.70 -5.17
N TYR A 118 17.14 23.18 -6.20
CA TYR A 118 16.49 22.65 -7.39
C TYR A 118 15.66 21.40 -7.08
N PHE A 119 16.15 20.52 -6.20
CA PHE A 119 15.39 19.35 -5.78
C PHE A 119 14.14 19.73 -5.00
N ILE A 120 14.26 20.68 -4.06
CA ILE A 120 13.12 21.14 -3.26
C ILE A 120 12.08 21.79 -4.17
N LEU A 121 12.50 22.74 -5.01
CA LEU A 121 11.59 23.47 -5.90
C LEU A 121 10.89 22.53 -6.88
N ALA A 122 11.64 21.61 -7.52
CA ALA A 122 11.05 20.64 -8.44
C ALA A 122 10.04 19.72 -7.74
N LYS A 123 10.38 19.19 -6.56
CA LYS A 123 9.47 18.29 -5.82
C LYS A 123 8.22 19.00 -5.32
N TYR A 124 8.35 20.21 -4.81
CA TYR A 124 7.19 21.01 -4.39
C TYR A 124 6.34 21.45 -5.58
N ALA A 125 6.93 21.84 -6.72
CA ALA A 125 6.18 22.14 -7.93
C ALA A 125 5.34 20.94 -8.38
N VAL A 126 5.93 19.74 -8.38
CA VAL A 126 5.22 18.49 -8.67
C VAL A 126 4.13 18.23 -7.62
N ALA A 127 4.43 18.34 -6.32
CA ALA A 127 3.45 18.12 -5.25
C ALA A 127 2.26 19.09 -5.32
N CYS A 128 2.50 20.37 -5.60
CA CYS A 128 1.47 21.38 -5.82
C CYS A 128 0.64 21.06 -7.07
N GLY A 129 1.28 20.71 -8.19
CA GLY A 129 0.57 20.31 -9.41
C GLY A 129 -0.34 19.09 -9.20
N LEU A 130 0.16 18.05 -8.51
CA LEU A 130 -0.63 16.87 -8.15
C LEU A 130 -1.77 17.19 -7.18
N THR A 131 -1.55 18.14 -6.26
CA THR A 131 -2.56 18.59 -5.29
C THR A 131 -3.78 19.19 -5.99
N LEU A 132 -3.59 19.96 -7.07
CA LEU A 132 -4.67 20.57 -7.84
C LEU A 132 -5.59 19.54 -8.52
N VAL A 133 -5.07 18.35 -8.83
CA VAL A 133 -5.80 17.27 -9.54
C VAL A 133 -6.39 16.22 -8.58
N ALA A 134 -5.88 16.18 -7.35
CA ALA A 134 -6.30 15.24 -6.32
C ALA A 134 -7.62 15.66 -5.65
N LYS A 135 -8.29 14.70 -5.01
CA LYS A 135 -9.48 14.98 -4.20
C LYS A 135 -9.03 15.53 -2.85
N GLU A 136 -9.72 16.53 -2.33
CA GLU A 136 -9.43 17.20 -1.05
C GLU A 136 -9.14 16.22 0.10
N ALA A 137 -9.99 15.19 0.27
CA ALA A 137 -9.78 14.18 1.31
C ALA A 137 -8.47 13.39 1.21
N ILE A 138 -7.94 13.19 -0.01
CA ILE A 138 -6.64 12.51 -0.19
C ILE A 138 -5.49 13.51 -0.15
N THR A 139 -5.71 14.74 -0.58
CA THR A 139 -4.76 15.84 -0.44
C THR A 139 -4.40 16.03 1.04
N ALA A 140 -5.39 16.19 1.92
CA ALA A 140 -5.14 16.34 3.36
C ALA A 140 -4.30 15.19 3.92
N VAL A 141 -4.66 13.94 3.58
CA VAL A 141 -3.93 12.75 4.00
C VAL A 141 -2.48 12.72 3.46
N ALA A 142 -2.26 13.14 2.22
CA ALA A 142 -0.92 13.16 1.63
C ALA A 142 0.00 14.16 2.34
N TRP A 143 -0.53 15.34 2.67
CA TRP A 143 0.23 16.37 3.38
C TRP A 143 0.46 16.01 4.86
N ASP A 144 -0.50 15.38 5.54
CA ASP A 144 -0.31 14.83 6.89
C ASP A 144 0.70 13.68 6.92
N SER A 145 0.73 12.85 5.87
CA SER A 145 1.66 11.72 5.78
C SER A 145 3.13 12.17 5.81
N ALA A 146 3.45 13.36 5.30
CA ALA A 146 4.81 13.90 5.39
C ALA A 146 5.21 14.21 6.83
N GLY A 147 4.32 14.88 7.60
CA GLY A 147 4.55 15.18 9.01
C GLY A 147 4.68 13.91 9.87
N VAL A 148 3.95 12.86 9.51
CA VAL A 148 4.05 11.56 10.19
C VAL A 148 5.35 10.82 9.86
N THR A 149 5.91 11.02 8.66
CA THR A 149 7.23 10.46 8.31
C THR A 149 8.40 11.22 8.92
N THR A 150 8.19 12.43 9.44
CA THR A 150 9.16 13.13 10.30
C THR A 150 9.02 12.70 11.76
N GLY A 151 8.76 11.40 11.97
CA GLY A 151 8.56 10.81 13.28
C GLY A 151 9.85 10.65 14.08
N PRO A 152 9.72 10.29 15.37
CA PRO A 152 10.84 10.13 16.29
C PRO A 152 11.76 8.96 15.92
N VAL A 153 11.33 8.02 15.06
CA VAL A 153 12.17 6.92 14.58
C VAL A 153 12.95 7.33 13.33
N THR A 154 12.27 7.92 12.36
CA THR A 154 12.79 8.13 11.01
C THR A 154 13.74 9.31 10.93
N VAL A 155 13.43 10.43 11.59
CA VAL A 155 14.25 11.66 11.53
C VAL A 155 15.67 11.46 12.06
N PRO A 156 15.89 10.99 13.31
CA PRO A 156 17.25 10.85 13.83
C PRO A 156 18.06 9.86 13.00
N PHE A 157 17.42 8.78 12.56
CA PHE A 157 18.06 7.77 11.75
C PHE A 157 18.56 8.31 10.38
N VAL A 158 17.70 9.03 9.66
CA VAL A 158 18.04 9.63 8.36
C VAL A 158 19.08 10.74 8.52
N MET A 159 18.97 11.53 9.60
CA MET A 159 19.94 12.58 9.91
C MET A 159 21.34 12.01 10.16
N SER A 160 21.45 10.96 10.96
CA SER A 160 22.72 10.26 11.19
C SER A 160 23.35 9.74 9.91
N ILE A 161 22.55 9.13 9.02
CA ILE A 161 23.04 8.69 7.70
C ILE A 161 23.51 9.88 6.86
N GLY A 162 22.70 10.94 6.78
CA GLY A 162 23.00 12.13 5.99
C GLY A 162 24.29 12.83 6.45
N VAL A 163 24.50 12.95 7.77
CA VAL A 163 25.73 13.49 8.36
C VAL A 163 26.93 12.56 8.09
N GLY A 164 26.74 11.24 8.15
CA GLY A 164 27.79 10.28 7.78
C GLY A 164 28.22 10.42 6.31
N PHE A 165 27.25 10.55 5.40
CA PHE A 165 27.52 10.74 3.97
C PHE A 165 28.24 12.06 3.71
N SER A 166 27.80 13.16 4.36
CA SER A 166 28.42 14.46 4.17
C SER A 166 29.86 14.48 4.68
N LYS A 167 30.16 13.82 5.80
CA LYS A 167 31.53 13.66 6.31
C LYS A 167 32.42 12.85 5.35
N ALA A 168 31.88 11.81 4.72
CA ALA A 168 32.63 10.97 3.80
C ALA A 168 32.98 11.68 2.49
N VAL A 169 32.07 12.51 1.97
CA VAL A 169 32.25 13.25 0.70
C VAL A 169 32.91 14.62 0.91
N GLY A 170 32.86 15.17 2.12
CA GLY A 170 33.28 16.55 2.41
C GLY A 170 32.21 17.60 2.11
N ALA A 171 30.95 17.17 1.91
CA ALA A 171 29.84 18.07 1.62
C ALA A 171 29.47 18.92 2.86
N ALA A 172 29.17 20.21 2.64
CA ALA A 172 28.84 21.15 3.71
C ALA A 172 27.54 20.82 4.47
N GLU A 173 26.58 20.15 3.82
CA GLU A 173 25.23 19.93 4.38
C GLU A 173 24.72 18.50 4.25
N GLY A 174 24.74 17.76 5.35
CA GLY A 174 24.10 16.44 5.49
C GLY A 174 22.57 16.47 5.64
N PHE A 175 22.01 17.59 6.09
CA PHE A 175 20.56 17.77 6.28
C PHE A 175 19.75 17.63 4.98
N GLY A 176 20.37 17.89 3.83
CA GLY A 176 19.69 17.85 2.52
C GLY A 176 19.06 16.49 2.18
N MET A 177 19.56 15.39 2.75
CA MET A 177 18.92 14.07 2.60
C MET A 177 17.51 14.07 3.21
N LEU A 178 17.37 14.54 4.44
CA LEU A 178 16.08 14.60 5.13
C LEU A 178 15.11 15.54 4.40
N THR A 179 15.59 16.69 3.93
CA THR A 179 14.74 17.67 3.23
C THR A 179 14.16 17.12 1.93
N ILE A 180 14.99 16.41 1.16
CA ILE A 180 14.56 15.82 -0.12
C ILE A 180 13.64 14.62 0.14
N MET A 181 13.85 13.89 1.22
CA MET A 181 13.04 12.75 1.62
C MET A 181 11.63 13.16 2.08
N SER A 182 11.47 14.22 2.88
CA SER A 182 10.19 14.58 3.51
C SER A 182 9.07 14.94 2.53
N VAL A 183 9.42 15.43 1.34
CA VAL A 183 8.45 15.78 0.28
C VAL A 183 7.99 14.55 -0.52
N ALA A 184 8.83 13.51 -0.60
CA ALA A 184 8.58 12.33 -1.41
C ALA A 184 7.31 11.51 -1.03
N PRO A 185 6.96 11.31 0.26
CA PRO A 185 5.72 10.62 0.62
C PRO A 185 4.46 11.36 0.14
N ILE A 186 4.47 12.70 0.09
CA ILE A 186 3.36 13.51 -0.44
C ILE A 186 3.10 13.14 -1.90
N ILE A 187 4.15 13.21 -2.71
CA ILE A 187 4.09 12.89 -4.14
C ILE A 187 3.62 11.44 -4.34
N SER A 188 4.16 10.50 -3.55
CA SER A 188 3.80 9.08 -3.66
C SER A 188 2.33 8.80 -3.31
N VAL A 189 1.80 9.40 -2.25
CA VAL A 189 0.39 9.23 -1.86
C VAL A 189 -0.54 9.86 -2.90
N LEU A 190 -0.23 11.06 -3.39
CA LEU A 190 -1.01 11.72 -4.44
C LEU A 190 -0.99 10.89 -5.73
N LEU A 191 0.17 10.39 -6.14
CA LEU A 191 0.33 9.56 -7.33
C LEU A 191 -0.45 8.24 -7.20
N THR A 192 -0.33 7.56 -6.06
CA THR A 192 -1.09 6.33 -5.76
C THR A 192 -2.60 6.57 -5.87
N SER A 193 -3.07 7.73 -5.39
CA SER A 193 -4.48 8.11 -5.48
C SER A 193 -4.96 8.28 -6.94
N LEU A 194 -4.14 8.93 -7.76
CA LEU A 194 -4.44 9.17 -9.18
C LEU A 194 -4.40 7.88 -9.99
N LEU A 195 -3.38 7.05 -9.82
CA LEU A 195 -3.22 5.76 -10.52
C LEU A 195 -4.38 4.79 -10.25
N ARG A 196 -5.05 4.92 -9.10
CA ARG A 196 -6.20 4.09 -8.76
C ARG A 196 -7.49 4.50 -9.49
N LYS A 197 -7.65 5.78 -9.88
CA LYS A 197 -8.82 6.27 -10.62
C LYS A 197 -9.08 5.47 -11.91
N PRO A 198 -8.10 5.22 -12.80
CA PRO A 198 -8.30 4.44 -14.01
C PRO A 198 -8.51 2.93 -13.72
N VAL A 199 -7.79 2.35 -12.76
CA VAL A 199 -7.89 0.91 -12.44
C VAL A 199 -9.29 0.52 -11.97
N LYS A 200 -9.93 1.33 -11.11
CA LYS A 200 -11.32 1.07 -10.70
C LYS A 200 -12.32 1.20 -11.85
N ARG A 201 -12.09 2.12 -12.78
CA ARG A 201 -12.96 2.30 -13.95
C ARG A 201 -12.88 1.08 -14.87
N ALA A 202 -11.67 0.63 -15.19
CA ALA A 202 -11.44 -0.57 -16.01
C ALA A 202 -12.05 -1.84 -15.40
N ALA A 203 -11.88 -2.04 -14.08
CA ALA A 203 -12.46 -3.20 -13.40
C ALA A 203 -14.00 -3.20 -13.41
N VAL A 204 -14.63 -2.03 -13.24
CA VAL A 204 -16.09 -1.90 -13.32
C VAL A 204 -16.59 -2.13 -14.74
N GLU A 205 -15.86 -1.65 -15.75
CA GLU A 205 -16.18 -1.84 -17.15
C GLU A 205 -16.11 -3.32 -17.56
N LEU A 206 -15.04 -4.02 -17.17
CA LEU A 206 -14.90 -5.47 -17.36
C LEU A 206 -16.01 -6.26 -16.64
N ALA A 207 -16.38 -5.86 -15.42
CA ALA A 207 -17.48 -6.48 -14.70
C ALA A 207 -18.84 -6.26 -15.39
N ARG A 208 -19.06 -5.08 -15.98
CA ARG A 208 -20.27 -4.79 -16.78
C ARG A 208 -20.30 -5.63 -18.06
N LEU A 209 -19.19 -5.74 -18.77
CA LEU A 209 -19.07 -6.56 -19.98
C LEU A 209 -19.31 -8.04 -19.69
N SER A 210 -18.76 -8.55 -18.58
CA SER A 210 -19.01 -9.92 -18.12
C SER A 210 -20.49 -10.18 -17.81
N LYS A 211 -21.15 -9.29 -17.04
CA LYS A 211 -22.60 -9.39 -16.76
C LYS A 211 -23.44 -9.33 -18.03
N MET A 212 -23.08 -8.46 -18.97
CA MET A 212 -23.80 -8.31 -20.24
C MET A 212 -23.66 -9.56 -21.11
N SER A 213 -22.48 -10.17 -21.15
CA SER A 213 -22.23 -11.45 -21.84
C SER A 213 -23.02 -12.60 -21.20
N LEU A 214 -22.98 -12.73 -19.87
CA LEU A 214 -23.76 -13.73 -19.11
C LEU A 214 -25.27 -13.58 -19.33
N SER A 215 -25.78 -12.35 -19.36
CA SER A 215 -27.21 -12.12 -19.63
C SER A 215 -27.64 -12.53 -21.04
N LYS A 216 -26.79 -12.29 -22.05
CA LYS A 216 -27.03 -12.75 -23.43
C LYS A 216 -26.98 -14.27 -23.53
N MET A 217 -26.04 -14.91 -22.83
CA MET A 217 -25.88 -16.36 -22.80
C MET A 217 -27.05 -17.05 -22.07
N SER A 218 -27.51 -16.48 -20.96
CA SER A 218 -28.69 -16.96 -20.23
C SER A 218 -29.98 -16.82 -21.04
N ARG A 219 -30.19 -15.69 -21.73
CA ARG A 219 -31.35 -15.52 -22.64
C ARG A 219 -31.33 -16.51 -23.80
N ARG A 220 -30.16 -16.78 -24.38
CA ARG A 220 -30.01 -17.76 -25.46
C ARG A 220 -30.27 -19.18 -24.96
N SER A 221 -29.79 -19.54 -23.77
CA SER A 221 -30.08 -20.83 -23.15
C SER A 221 -31.58 -20.99 -22.85
N ASN A 222 -32.23 -19.99 -22.23
CA ASN A 222 -33.66 -20.04 -21.95
C ASN A 222 -34.50 -20.15 -23.23
N ASN A 223 -34.18 -19.39 -24.29
CA ASN A 223 -34.89 -19.51 -25.55
C ASN A 223 -34.74 -20.91 -26.18
N VAL A 224 -33.58 -21.56 -26.03
CA VAL A 224 -33.37 -22.93 -26.50
C VAL A 224 -34.17 -23.92 -25.65
N VAL A 225 -34.14 -23.80 -24.32
CA VAL A 225 -34.90 -24.67 -23.41
C VAL A 225 -36.41 -24.55 -23.65
N THR A 226 -36.92 -23.33 -23.84
CA THR A 226 -38.34 -23.09 -24.16
C THR A 226 -38.73 -23.62 -25.54
N ALA A 227 -37.83 -23.54 -26.53
CA ALA A 227 -38.08 -24.16 -27.84
C ALA A 227 -38.16 -25.70 -27.74
N TYR A 228 -37.31 -26.33 -26.92
CA TYR A 228 -37.39 -27.77 -26.67
C TYR A 228 -38.66 -28.17 -25.91
N SER A 229 -39.08 -27.42 -24.88
CA SER A 229 -40.29 -27.75 -24.11
C SER A 229 -41.56 -27.72 -24.96
N ASN A 230 -41.71 -26.68 -25.79
CA ASN A 230 -42.89 -26.53 -26.65
C ASN A 230 -42.99 -27.66 -27.70
N THR A 231 -41.84 -28.12 -28.20
CA THR A 231 -41.78 -29.23 -29.17
C THR A 231 -42.13 -30.58 -28.49
N SER A 232 -41.68 -30.79 -27.25
CA SER A 232 -42.02 -31.98 -26.46
C SER A 232 -43.52 -32.04 -26.14
N GLU A 233 -44.11 -30.92 -25.75
CA GLU A 233 -45.53 -30.86 -25.39
C GLU A 233 -46.45 -31.11 -26.60
N SER A 234 -46.07 -30.55 -27.77
CA SER A 234 -46.73 -30.82 -29.05
C SER A 234 -46.69 -32.30 -29.42
N ASN A 235 -45.51 -32.94 -29.36
CA ASN A 235 -45.38 -34.36 -29.67
C ASN A 235 -46.14 -35.26 -28.69
N SER A 236 -46.18 -34.91 -27.39
CA SER A 236 -46.89 -35.69 -26.39
C SER A 236 -48.41 -35.64 -26.53
N SER A 237 -48.95 -34.52 -27.01
CA SER A 237 -50.39 -34.35 -27.24
C SER A 237 -50.81 -35.09 -28.51
N GLN A 238 -50.06 -34.93 -29.61
CA GLN A 238 -50.30 -35.68 -30.84
C GLN A 238 -50.25 -37.20 -30.62
N ARG A 239 -49.33 -37.69 -29.79
CA ARG A 239 -49.22 -39.11 -29.47
C ARG A 239 -50.38 -39.62 -28.59
N ARG A 240 -50.93 -38.78 -27.71
CA ARG A 240 -52.14 -39.12 -26.93
C ARG A 240 -53.36 -39.20 -27.80
N ASP A 241 -53.54 -38.26 -28.72
CA ASP A 241 -54.67 -38.24 -29.65
C ASP A 241 -54.66 -39.49 -30.53
N THR A 242 -53.50 -39.89 -31.07
CA THR A 242 -53.37 -41.13 -31.85
C THR A 242 -53.69 -42.41 -31.05
N VAL A 243 -53.41 -42.42 -29.74
CA VAL A 243 -53.71 -43.59 -28.89
C VAL A 243 -55.20 -43.64 -28.54
N ILE A 244 -55.83 -42.49 -28.33
CA ILE A 244 -57.27 -42.38 -28.07
C ILE A 244 -58.07 -42.77 -29.32
N ASP A 245 -57.66 -42.28 -30.50
CA ASP A 245 -58.29 -42.66 -31.78
C ASP A 245 -58.15 -44.16 -32.04
N PHE A 246 -56.98 -44.75 -31.78
CA PHE A 246 -56.76 -46.19 -31.90
C PHE A 246 -57.61 -47.01 -30.90
N ALA A 247 -57.75 -46.53 -29.65
CA ALA A 247 -58.60 -47.17 -28.65
C ALA A 247 -60.10 -47.07 -29.00
N ALA A 248 -60.52 -45.96 -29.59
CA ALA A 248 -61.89 -45.78 -30.08
C ALA A 248 -62.20 -46.70 -31.29
N GLU A 249 -61.22 -46.92 -32.16
CA GLU A 249 -61.35 -47.85 -33.29
C GLU A 249 -61.45 -49.32 -32.84
N LEU A 250 -60.71 -49.71 -31.79
CA LEU A 250 -60.83 -51.03 -31.17
C LEU A 250 -62.19 -51.28 -30.50
N ALA A 251 -62.82 -50.25 -29.94
CA ALA A 251 -64.13 -50.38 -29.28
C ALA A 251 -65.30 -50.59 -30.27
N ASN A 252 -65.13 -50.21 -31.54
CA ASN A 252 -66.19 -50.27 -32.56
C ASN A 252 -66.12 -51.50 -33.49
N ASN A 253 -65.19 -52.43 -33.28
CA ASN A 253 -65.04 -53.61 -34.14
C ASN A 253 -65.25 -54.93 -33.36
N PRO A 254 -66.40 -55.60 -33.49
CA PRO A 254 -66.73 -56.78 -32.69
C PRO A 254 -66.04 -58.11 -33.12
N ASN A 255 -65.19 -58.12 -34.16
CA ASN A 255 -64.53 -59.35 -34.66
C ASN A 255 -63.00 -59.34 -34.54
N TRP A 256 -62.44 -58.80 -33.45
CA TRP A 256 -60.99 -58.76 -33.28
C TRP A 256 -60.42 -60.07 -32.69
N SER A 257 -59.44 -60.67 -33.37
CA SER A 257 -58.56 -61.72 -32.82
C SER A 257 -57.09 -61.30 -33.01
N PRO A 258 -56.20 -61.48 -32.00
CA PRO A 258 -54.82 -61.06 -32.14
C PRO A 258 -53.99 -62.07 -32.93
N SER A 259 -53.56 -61.70 -34.13
CA SER A 259 -52.38 -62.31 -34.73
C SER A 259 -51.13 -61.72 -34.07
N LEU A 260 -50.53 -62.45 -33.12
CA LEU A 260 -49.19 -62.17 -32.59
C LEU A 260 -48.16 -62.36 -33.71
N GLY A 261 -47.95 -61.30 -34.49
CA GLY A 261 -47.03 -61.25 -35.62
C GLY A 261 -45.84 -60.34 -35.34
N ARG A 262 -44.78 -60.95 -34.81
CA ARG A 262 -43.37 -60.60 -35.05
C ARG A 262 -42.90 -59.19 -34.62
N ALA A 263 -42.25 -59.16 -33.47
CA ALA A 263 -41.25 -58.14 -33.14
C ALA A 263 -40.20 -58.02 -34.27
N SER A 264 -39.79 -56.79 -34.58
CA SER A 264 -38.53 -56.52 -35.26
C SER A 264 -37.96 -55.17 -34.83
N PRO A 265 -36.63 -55.03 -34.87
CA PRO A 265 -35.86 -54.48 -33.77
C PRO A 265 -35.26 -53.11 -34.11
N ALA A 266 -35.17 -52.22 -33.14
CA ALA A 266 -34.26 -51.06 -33.20
C ALA A 266 -34.04 -50.43 -31.82
N LEU A 267 -33.62 -51.23 -30.84
CA LEU A 267 -33.00 -50.71 -29.62
C LEU A 267 -31.93 -51.71 -29.17
N GLU A 268 -30.75 -51.67 -29.79
CA GLU A 268 -29.48 -52.08 -29.16
C GLU A 268 -28.23 -51.62 -29.96
N SER A 269 -27.56 -50.58 -29.46
CA SER A 269 -26.10 -50.42 -29.33
C SER A 269 -25.93 -49.12 -28.52
N SER A 270 -25.20 -48.96 -27.43
CA SER A 270 -24.18 -49.72 -26.70
C SER A 270 -24.30 -49.21 -25.25
N ALA A 271 -24.53 -50.02 -24.22
CA ALA A 271 -23.56 -50.86 -23.52
C ALA A 271 -22.22 -50.18 -23.22
N GLY A 272 -21.92 -50.05 -21.92
CA GLY A 272 -20.62 -49.76 -21.32
C GLY A 272 -20.68 -48.56 -20.37
N GLY A 273 -20.67 -48.69 -19.05
CA GLY A 273 -20.51 -49.83 -18.15
C GLY A 273 -20.22 -49.33 -16.72
N SER A 274 -20.58 -50.15 -15.73
CA SER A 274 -20.21 -50.08 -14.29
C SER A 274 -20.78 -48.88 -13.51
N ALA A 275 -21.71 -48.98 -12.55
CA ALA A 275 -22.07 -50.02 -11.57
C ALA A 275 -20.88 -50.54 -10.75
N GLY A 276 -20.77 -50.06 -9.50
CA GLY A 276 -20.05 -50.77 -8.46
C GLY A 276 -19.50 -49.92 -7.31
N GLN A 277 -20.36 -49.46 -6.39
CA GLN A 277 -20.14 -49.46 -4.91
C GLN A 277 -21.33 -48.73 -4.26
N LEU A 278 -22.37 -49.46 -3.85
CA LEU A 278 -22.56 -50.01 -2.49
C LEU A 278 -22.31 -48.95 -1.41
N ALA A 279 -23.34 -48.30 -0.85
CA ALA A 279 -24.41 -48.81 0.02
C ALA A 279 -24.10 -48.54 1.51
N ARG A 280 -25.19 -48.15 2.21
CA ARG A 280 -25.40 -48.12 3.67
C ARG A 280 -24.71 -46.93 4.39
N VAL A 281 -25.35 -46.21 5.31
CA VAL A 281 -26.32 -46.62 6.34
C VAL A 281 -27.34 -45.50 6.59
N SER A 282 -28.57 -45.96 6.86
CA SER A 282 -29.77 -45.21 7.27
C SER A 282 -29.84 -45.03 8.80
N ARG A 283 -30.75 -44.12 9.21
CA ARG A 283 -31.29 -43.81 10.57
C ARG A 283 -30.57 -42.66 11.27
N GLY A 284 -31.24 -41.68 11.86
CA GLY A 284 -32.66 -41.48 12.17
C GLY A 284 -32.75 -40.53 13.39
N MET A 285 -33.94 -39.95 13.60
CA MET A 285 -34.40 -39.18 14.78
C MET A 285 -33.97 -37.71 14.99
N SER A 286 -34.89 -36.82 14.59
CA SER A 286 -35.70 -35.88 15.40
C SER A 286 -35.16 -35.12 16.64
N ARG A 287 -35.69 -33.89 16.76
CA ARG A 287 -35.76 -32.93 17.90
C ARG A 287 -34.47 -32.13 18.18
N THR A 288 -34.44 -30.84 18.50
CA THR A 288 -35.43 -29.81 18.90
C THR A 288 -34.77 -28.42 18.87
N SER A 289 -35.58 -27.41 18.56
CA SER A 289 -35.50 -25.98 18.89
C SER A 289 -34.57 -25.49 20.03
N ARG A 290 -33.74 -24.45 19.77
CA ARG A 290 -33.87 -23.07 20.31
C ARG A 290 -32.75 -22.13 19.83
N PRO A 291 -32.97 -20.79 19.80
CA PRO A 291 -32.09 -19.80 19.20
C PRO A 291 -31.04 -19.26 20.19
N LEU A 292 -29.86 -18.89 19.67
CA LEU A 292 -28.86 -18.13 20.42
C LEU A 292 -29.23 -16.64 20.43
N GLN A 293 -29.42 -16.10 21.63
CA GLN A 293 -29.59 -14.68 21.89
C GLN A 293 -28.26 -13.91 21.77
N PRO A 294 -28.31 -12.59 21.52
CA PRO A 294 -27.13 -11.73 21.42
C PRO A 294 -26.56 -11.42 22.82
N ILE A 295 -25.23 -11.45 22.94
CA ILE A 295 -24.53 -10.97 24.14
C ILE A 295 -24.52 -9.44 24.09
N GLY A 296 -25.02 -8.85 25.17
CA GLY A 296 -25.31 -7.43 25.31
C GLY A 296 -24.11 -6.50 25.40
N GLU A 297 -24.41 -5.25 25.09
CA GLU A 297 -23.66 -4.06 25.41
C GLU A 297 -23.65 -3.81 26.92
N HIS A 298 -22.57 -3.22 27.45
CA HIS A 298 -22.66 -2.37 28.63
C HIS A 298 -21.81 -1.10 28.43
N PRO A 299 -22.29 0.08 28.86
CA PRO A 299 -21.68 1.37 28.58
C PRO A 299 -20.90 1.92 29.79
N ALA A 300 -19.74 2.53 29.53
CA ALA A 300 -19.11 3.57 30.36
C ALA A 300 -17.89 4.11 29.61
N GLU A 301 -17.50 5.35 29.88
CA GLU A 301 -16.37 6.09 29.28
C GLU A 301 -16.64 6.80 27.95
N ARG A 302 -17.70 7.61 27.95
CA ARG A 302 -17.73 8.88 27.18
C ARG A 302 -17.86 10.05 28.15
N THR A 303 -16.77 10.47 28.76
CA THR A 303 -16.63 11.79 29.41
C THR A 303 -15.18 12.01 29.87
N ALA A 304 -14.23 12.26 28.95
CA ALA A 304 -12.89 12.76 29.32
C ALA A 304 -12.08 13.38 28.16
N ALA A 305 -12.71 14.02 27.17
CA ALA A 305 -11.97 14.65 26.05
C ALA A 305 -12.63 15.94 25.55
N ALA A 306 -13.07 16.81 26.48
CA ALA A 306 -13.64 18.11 26.16
C ALA A 306 -13.12 19.26 27.06
N ALA A 307 -11.94 19.13 27.67
CA ALA A 307 -11.42 20.12 28.62
C ALA A 307 -9.90 20.31 28.56
N ALA A 308 -9.32 20.51 27.37
CA ALA A 308 -7.91 20.93 27.24
C ALA A 308 -7.69 21.84 26.01
N ALA A 309 -8.66 22.68 25.69
CA ALA A 309 -8.56 23.72 24.66
C ALA A 309 -8.91 25.09 25.25
N SER A 310 -8.12 25.56 26.21
CA SER A 310 -8.10 26.96 26.63
C SER A 310 -6.92 27.20 27.57
N GLY A 311 -5.95 28.01 27.14
CA GLY A 311 -4.91 28.55 28.01
C GLY A 311 -3.50 28.25 27.50
N GLU A 312 -2.98 29.12 26.65
CA GLU A 312 -1.87 30.02 27.00
C GLU A 312 -1.37 30.75 25.74
N SER A 313 -1.88 31.97 25.58
CA SER A 313 -1.24 33.03 24.81
C SER A 313 -0.95 34.18 25.79
N ALA A 314 0.25 34.22 26.37
CA ALA A 314 0.77 35.42 27.04
C ALA A 314 2.28 35.28 27.33
N GLY A 315 3.07 36.21 26.78
CA GLY A 315 4.52 36.37 27.03
C GLY A 315 5.37 35.48 26.14
N ILE A 316 6.28 35.95 25.28
CA ILE A 316 7.23 37.05 25.49
C ILE A 316 7.50 37.71 24.12
N SER A 317 7.07 38.96 23.99
CA SER A 317 7.67 39.93 23.07
C SER A 317 8.80 40.62 23.83
N ARG A 318 10.06 40.41 23.41
CA ARG A 318 11.21 41.34 23.49
C ARG A 318 12.50 40.56 23.19
N LEU A 319 12.94 40.60 21.93
CA LEU A 319 14.33 40.96 21.54
C LEU A 319 14.42 40.94 20.01
N ALA A 320 14.03 42.05 19.40
CA ALA A 320 14.48 42.42 18.07
C ALA A 320 15.48 43.56 18.26
N LEU A 321 16.77 43.31 17.98
CA LEU A 321 17.76 44.28 17.48
C LEU A 321 19.16 43.67 17.52
N ALA A 322 19.67 43.27 16.34
CA ALA A 322 21.05 43.52 15.90
C ALA A 322 21.35 42.68 14.64
N SER A 323 21.01 43.23 13.48
CA SER A 323 21.61 42.90 12.20
C SER A 323 22.95 43.64 12.07
N ALA A 324 24.05 42.90 11.90
CA ALA A 324 25.34 43.44 11.43
C ALA A 324 26.13 42.34 10.67
N PRO A 325 26.96 42.72 9.67
CA PRO A 325 27.30 41.86 8.54
C PRO A 325 28.50 40.93 8.77
N LEU A 326 28.46 39.78 8.09
CA LEU A 326 29.53 38.80 7.97
C LEU A 326 30.67 39.36 7.08
N THR A 327 31.63 40.09 7.66
CA THR A 327 32.86 40.48 6.94
C THR A 327 34.09 40.61 7.87
N GLY A 328 34.26 39.67 8.82
CA GLY A 328 35.30 39.78 9.86
C GLY A 328 36.17 38.56 10.14
N TYR A 329 35.94 37.40 9.49
CA TYR A 329 36.66 36.17 9.82
C TYR A 329 37.90 35.90 8.95
N ALA A 330 38.01 36.49 7.75
CA ALA A 330 39.17 36.28 6.88
C ALA A 330 40.39 37.16 7.24
N THR A 331 40.19 38.28 7.95
CA THR A 331 41.27 39.24 8.26
C THR A 331 41.97 38.99 9.59
N ARG A 332 41.42 38.17 10.51
CA ARG A 332 42.14 37.80 11.75
C ARG A 332 43.16 36.69 11.52
N GLN A 333 42.83 35.69 10.70
CA GLN A 333 43.76 34.59 10.39
C GLN A 333 44.98 35.03 9.57
N ALA A 334 44.84 36.06 8.71
CA ALA A 334 45.95 36.64 7.98
C ALA A 334 46.87 37.53 8.85
N ARG A 335 46.36 38.10 9.96
CA ARG A 335 47.14 38.93 10.87
C ARG A 335 47.96 38.09 11.85
N ASP A 336 47.40 36.99 12.32
CA ASP A 336 48.11 36.06 13.22
C ASP A 336 49.21 35.27 12.48
N ALA A 337 49.03 34.98 11.18
CA ALA A 337 50.07 34.36 10.35
C ALA A 337 51.27 35.30 10.07
N ALA A 338 51.05 36.62 10.04
CA ALA A 338 52.12 37.60 9.82
C ALA A 338 52.97 37.88 11.08
N GLN A 339 52.40 37.72 12.29
CA GLN A 339 53.15 37.90 13.54
C GLN A 339 54.00 36.69 13.95
N VAL A 340 53.67 35.48 13.51
CA VAL A 340 54.47 34.27 13.78
C VAL A 340 55.68 34.16 12.84
N GLY A 341 55.66 34.84 11.69
CA GLY A 341 56.78 34.87 10.75
C GLY A 341 57.92 35.83 11.12
N SER A 342 57.70 36.81 12.01
CA SER A 342 58.72 37.83 12.37
C SER A 342 59.48 37.55 13.67
N SER A 343 59.18 36.45 14.37
CA SER A 343 59.83 36.08 15.65
C SER A 343 60.92 35.01 15.53
N ASN A 344 61.31 34.64 14.31
CA ASN A 344 62.41 33.68 14.03
C ASN A 344 63.61 34.30 13.29
N GLN A 345 63.73 35.63 13.28
CA GLN A 345 64.95 36.34 12.88
C GLN A 345 65.26 37.44 13.91
N GLN A 346 65.82 37.04 15.05
CA GLN A 346 66.73 37.83 15.88
C GLN A 346 67.36 36.92 16.94
#